data_AF-A0A5M6CVB4-F1
#
_entry.id   AF-A0A5M6CVB4-F1
#
_cell.length_a   1.000
_cell.length_b   1.000
_cell.length_c   1.000
_cell.angle_alpha   90.00
_cell.angle_beta   90.00
_cell.angle_gamma   90.00
#
_symmetry.space_group_name_H-M   'P 1'
#
loop_
_entity.id
_entity.type
_entity.pdbx_description
1 polymer ?
#
loop_
_entity_poly.entity_id
_entity_poly.type
_entity_poly.pdbx_seq_one_letter_code
_entity_poly.pdbx_strand_id
1 'polypeptide(L)' 'MSNFGTYIQESYDELIHKVSWPSWSELQQTTAIVIVALILVTAMIFGMDAGSEAIMKFVYGMAAN' A
#
# COMPACT_ATOMS: atom_id res chain seq x y z
N MET A 1 20.90 -5.30 -34.97
CA MET A 1 20.62 -5.82 -33.61
C MET A 1 21.28 -4.91 -32.58
N SER A 2 20.57 -3.86 -32.19
CA SER A 2 20.73 -3.24 -30.87
C SER A 2 19.32 -3.04 -30.32
N ASN A 3 18.56 -4.13 -30.34
CA ASN A 3 17.10 -4.13 -30.29
C ASN A 3 16.54 -3.75 -28.91
N PHE A 4 17.39 -3.71 -27.88
CA PHE A 4 16.97 -3.41 -26.51
C PHE A 4 17.02 -1.91 -26.20
N GLY A 5 18.08 -1.20 -26.61
CA GLY A 5 18.21 0.25 -26.35
C GLY A 5 17.12 1.05 -27.07
N THR A 6 16.87 0.73 -28.34
CA THR A 6 15.80 1.34 -29.14
C THR A 6 14.42 1.05 -28.55
N TYR A 7 14.18 -0.18 -28.07
CA TYR A 7 12.90 -0.56 -27.47
C TYR A 7 12.58 0.22 -26.18
N ILE A 8 13.57 0.44 -25.31
CA ILE A 8 13.38 1.25 -24.10
C ILE A 8 13.09 2.70 -24.45
N GLN A 9 13.76 3.24 -25.47
CA GLN A 9 13.54 4.60 -25.93
C GLN A 9 12.14 4.79 -26.54
N GLU A 10 11.70 3.85 -27.39
CA GLU A 10 10.34 3.82 -27.94
C GLU A 10 9.27 3.65 -26.85
N SER A 11 9.53 2.80 -25.85
CA SER A 11 8.62 2.60 -24.71
C SER A 11 8.50 3.85 -23.84
N TYR A 12 9.59 4.59 -23.64
CA TYR A 12 9.55 5.86 -22.92
C TYR A 12 8.73 6.91 -23.67
N ASP A 13 8.97 7.04 -24.99
CA ASP A 13 8.20 7.98 -25.82
C ASP A 13 6.71 7.62 -25.86
N GLU A 14 6.37 6.34 -25.89
CA GLU A 14 4.98 5.87 -25.85
C GLU A 14 4.31 6.18 -24.50
N LEU A 15 4.98 5.86 -23.40
CA LEU A 15 4.45 6.11 -22.05
C LEU A 15 4.24 7.60 -21.79
N ILE A 16 5.09 8.48 -22.32
CA ILE A 16 4.98 9.92 -22.09
C ILE A 16 4.00 10.59 -23.06
N HIS A 17 3.97 10.19 -24.33
CA HIS A 17 3.21 10.91 -25.37
C HIS A 17 1.91 10.24 -25.80
N LYS A 18 1.74 8.93 -25.56
CA LYS A 18 0.53 8.16 -25.95
C LYS A 18 -0.32 7.69 -24.79
N VAL A 19 0.02 8.03 -23.56
CA VAL A 19 -0.78 7.69 -22.37
C VAL A 19 -1.25 8.97 -21.69
N SER A 20 -2.53 8.99 -21.32
CA SER A 20 -3.11 10.05 -20.51
C SER A 20 -2.75 9.86 -19.05
N TRP A 21 -1.58 10.36 -18.63
CA TRP A 21 -1.25 10.48 -17.22
C TRP A 21 -2.14 11.53 -16.54
N PRO A 22 -2.61 11.27 -15.31
CA PRO A 22 -3.27 12.30 -14.52
C PRO A 22 -2.29 13.42 -14.21
N SER A 23 -2.81 14.61 -13.90
CA SER A 23 -1.96 15.70 -13.41
C SER A 23 -1.28 15.30 -12.10
N TRP A 24 -0.11 15.88 -11.82
CA TRP A 24 0.62 15.64 -10.57
C TRP A 24 -0.24 15.87 -9.31
N SER A 25 -1.15 16.85 -9.37
CA SER A 25 -2.07 17.13 -8.27
C SER A 25 -3.08 16.00 -8.06
N GLU A 26 -3.60 15.40 -9.13
CA GLU A 26 -4.54 14.28 -9.05
C GLU A 26 -3.86 12.99 -8.57
N LEU A 27 -2.62 12.75 -9.01
CA LEU A 27 -1.79 11.64 -8.52
C LEU A 27 -1.55 11.75 -7.00
N GLN A 28 -1.24 12.95 -6.50
CA GLN A 28 -1.06 13.16 -5.07
C GLN A 28 -2.38 13.00 -4.30
N GLN A 29 -3.50 13.49 -4.85
CA GLN A 29 -4.81 13.36 -4.22
C GLN A 29 -5.21 11.88 -4.07
N THR A 30 -5.09 11.09 -5.14
CA THR A 30 -5.38 9.65 -5.09
C THR A 30 -4.46 8.91 -4.13
N THR A 31 -3.16 9.25 -4.12
CA THR A 31 -2.18 8.68 -3.19
C THR A 31 -2.51 9.00 -1.73
N ALA A 32 -2.91 10.25 -1.44
CA ALA A 32 -3.28 10.67 -0.09
C ALA A 32 -4.48 9.87 0.45
N ILE A 33 -5.49 9.63 -0.39
CA ILE A 33 -6.66 8.82 -0.04
C ILE A 33 -6.22 7.39 0.31
N VAL A 34 -5.34 6.78 -0.49
CA VAL A 34 -4.82 5.43 -0.22
C VAL A 34 -4.03 5.39 1.10
N ILE A 35 -3.18 6.38 1.38
CA ILE A 35 -2.42 6.44 2.64
C ILE A 35 -3.36 6.49 3.85
N VAL A 36 -4.43 7.29 3.79
CA VAL A 36 -5.43 7.35 4.87
C VAL A 36 -6.12 5.99 5.04
N ALA A 37 -6.50 5.33 3.94
CA ALA A 37 -7.09 4.00 3.99
C ALA A 37 -6.13 2.97 4.62
N LEU A 38 -4.84 3.02 4.27
CA LEU A 38 -3.82 2.15 4.87
C LEU A 38 -3.71 2.37 6.38
N ILE A 39 -3.67 3.63 6.84
CA ILE A 39 -3.61 3.95 8.27
C ILE A 39 -4.80 3.36 9.03
N LEU A 40 -6.01 3.47 8.47
CA LEU A 40 -7.22 2.92 9.10
C LEU A 40 -7.16 1.39 9.22
N VAL A 41 -6.72 0.70 8.16
CA VAL A 41 -6.56 -0.75 8.17
C VAL A 41 -5.49 -1.18 9.16
N THR A 42 -4.35 -0.49 9.19
CA THR A 42 -3.28 -0.75 10.16
C THR A 42 -3.77 -0.56 11.60
N ALA A 43 -4.52 0.50 11.89
CA ALA A 43 -5.08 0.75 13.21
C ALA A 43 -6.09 -0.35 13.61
N MET A 44 -6.90 -0.84 12.67
CA MET A 44 -7.83 -1.94 12.92
C MET A 44 -7.09 -3.24 13.29
N ILE A 45 -6.08 -3.62 12.51
CA ILE A 45 -5.27 -4.82 12.79
C ILE A 45 -4.58 -4.68 14.14
N PHE A 46 -4.01 -3.51 14.44
CA PHE A 46 -3.38 -3.25 15.74
C PHE A 46 -4.36 -3.44 16.91
N GLY A 47 -5.62 -3.00 16.76
CA GLY A 47 -6.66 -3.24 17.75
C GLY A 47 -6.99 -4.72 17.92
N MET A 48 -7.02 -5.48 16.82
CA MET A 48 -7.24 -6.94 16.86
C MET A 48 -6.07 -7.68 17.53
N ASP A 49 -4.83 -7.28 17.25
CA ASP A 49 -3.63 -7.86 17.85
C ASP A 49 -3.62 -7.63 19.38
N ALA A 50 -3.90 -6.40 19.81
CA ALA A 50 -4.00 -6.06 21.23
C ALA A 50 -5.15 -6.82 21.93
N GLY A 51 -6.30 -6.96 21.26
CA GLY A 51 -7.43 -7.74 21.77
C GLY A 51 -7.08 -9.22 21.94
N SER A 52 -6.41 -9.81 20.95
CA SER A 52 -5.95 -11.20 21.00
C SER A 52 -4.96 -11.42 22.14
N GLU A 53 -3.98 -10.52 22.31
CA GLU A 53 -3.01 -10.59 23.40
C GLU A 53 -3.69 -10.54 24.78
N ALA A 54 -4.67 -9.65 24.97
CA ALA A 54 -5.42 -9.53 26.20
C ALA A 54 -6.22 -10.82 26.52
N ILE A 55 -6.87 -11.40 25.50
CA ILE A 55 -7.61 -12.66 25.64
C ILE A 55 -6.66 -13.80 26.04
N MET A 56 -5.52 -13.92 25.35
CA MET A 56 -4.56 -14.98 25.64
C MET A 56 -3.98 -14.84 27.05
N LYS A 57 -3.62 -13.63 27.48
CA LYS A 57 -3.18 -13.35 28.86
C LYS A 57 -4.23 -13.72 29.89
N PHE A 58 -5.51 -13.43 29.61
CA PHE A 58 -6.61 -13.79 30.50
C PHE A 58 -6.78 -15.32 30.60
N VAL A 59 -6.79 -16.02 29.47
CA VAL A 59 -6.94 -17.49 29.45
C VAL A 59 -5.77 -18.18 30.14
N TYR A 60 -4.53 -17.82 29.80
CA TYR A 60 -3.35 -18.40 30.45
C TYR A 60 -3.24 -18.02 31.92
N GLY A 61 -3.60 -16.78 32.29
CA GLY A 61 -3.61 -16.33 33.68
C GLY A 61 -4.62 -17.08 34.55
N MET A 62 -5.77 -17.48 33.99
CA MET A 62 -6.73 -18.34 34.70
C MET A 62 -6.34 -19.82 34.70
N ALA A 63 -5.70 -20.32 33.64
CA ALA A 63 -5.32 -21.73 33.53
C ALA A 63 -4.04 -22.09 34.28
N ALA A 64 -3.18 -21.10 34.58
CA ALA A 64 -1.92 -21.27 35.31
C ALA A 64 -2.03 -21.04 36.83
N ASN A 65 -3.24 -20.79 37.33
CA ASN A 65 -3.58 -20.72 38.76
C ASN A 65 -4.51 -21.88 39.11
#